data_AF-A0A453CKP6-F1
#
_entry.id   AF-A0A453CKP6-F1
#
_cell.length_a   1.000
_cell.length_b   1.000
_cell.length_c   1.000
_cell.angle_alpha   90.00
_cell.angle_beta   90.00
_cell.angle_gamma   90.00
#
_symmetry.space_group_name_H-M   'P 1'
#
loop_
_entity.id
_entity.type
_entity.pdbx_description
1 polymer ?
#
loop_
_entity_poly.entity_id
_entity_poly.type
_entity_poly.pdbx_seq_one_letter_code
_entity_poly.pdbx_strand_id
1 'polypeptide(L)' 'MASGGIARGRLAEERKSWRKNHPHVRGFVAKPETLPDGSVNLMVWRCVIPGKPGVRK' A
#
# COMPACT_ATOMS: atom_id res chain seq x y z
N MET A 1 6.64 6.50 -22.40
CA MET A 1 5.82 6.92 -21.25
C MET A 1 4.97 5.72 -20.86
N ALA A 2 5.12 5.18 -19.65
CA ALA A 2 4.49 3.92 -19.28
C ALA A 2 2.96 3.99 -19.44
N SER A 3 2.43 3.17 -20.34
CA SER A 3 1.02 3.02 -20.73
C SER A 3 0.19 2.30 -19.66
N GLY A 4 0.34 2.70 -18.39
CA GLY A 4 -0.58 2.31 -17.32
C GLY A 4 -1.64 3.39 -17.21
N GLY A 5 -2.89 3.10 -17.60
CA GLY A 5 -3.99 4.08 -17.53
C GLY A 5 -4.10 4.80 -16.18
N ILE A 6 -4.81 5.94 -16.15
CA ILE A 6 -4.86 6.93 -15.05
C ILE A 6 -4.83 6.32 -13.64
N ALA A 7 -5.59 5.25 -13.40
CA ALA A 7 -5.61 4.52 -12.13
C ALA A 7 -4.23 3.99 -11.69
N ARG A 8 -3.47 3.34 -12.59
CA ARG A 8 -2.14 2.80 -12.28
C ARG A 8 -1.13 3.91 -12.01
N GLY A 9 -1.21 5.02 -12.74
CA GLY A 9 -0.37 6.20 -12.50
C GLY A 9 -0.57 6.74 -11.09
N ARG A 10 -1.83 6.96 -10.69
CA ARG A 10 -2.16 7.44 -9.34
C ARG A 10 -1.72 6.47 -8.24
N LEU A 11 -1.95 5.16 -8.42
CA LEU A 11 -1.56 4.15 -7.43
C LEU A 11 -0.03 4.07 -7.24
N ALA A 12 0.74 4.31 -8.30
CA ALA A 12 2.20 4.38 -8.20
C ALA A 12 2.66 5.58 -7.36
N GLU A 13 2.02 6.75 -7.53
CA GLU A 13 2.25 7.95 -6.73
C GLU A 13 1.90 7.72 -5.26
N GLU A 14 0.74 7.14 -4.97
CA GLU A 14 0.32 6.80 -3.61
C GLU A 14 1.31 5.83 -2.94
N ARG A 15 1.78 4.80 -3.66
CA ARG A 15 2.81 3.89 -3.15
C ARG A 15 4.11 4.63 -2.81
N LYS A 16 4.52 5.59 -3.64
CA LYS A 16 5.72 6.41 -3.40
C LYS A 16 5.54 7.29 -2.16
N SER A 17 4.38 7.94 -2.04
CA SER A 17 4.02 8.77 -0.89
C SER A 17 4.00 7.96 0.41
N TRP A 18 3.33 6.80 0.38
CA TRP A 18 3.25 5.86 1.52
C TRP A 18 4.64 5.41 1.97
N ARG A 19 5.51 4.99 1.04
CA ARG A 19 6.89 4.58 1.38
C ARG A 19 7.71 5.71 2.01
N LYS A 20 7.40 6.97 1.70
CA LYS A 20 8.10 8.12 2.27
C LYS A 20 7.62 8.42 3.69
N ASN A 21 6.31 8.53 3.88
CA ASN A 21 5.71 9.07 5.09
C ASN A 21 4.46 8.28 5.51
N HIS A 22 4.62 7.01 5.90
CA HIS A 22 3.54 6.28 6.57
C HIS A 22 3.83 6.11 8.07
N PRO A 23 2.79 5.98 8.92
CA PRO A 23 2.97 5.84 10.36
C PRO A 23 3.48 4.44 10.74
N HIS A 24 4.78 4.19 10.54
CA HIS A 24 5.46 2.93 10.93
C HIS A 24 5.27 2.63 12.41
N VAL A 25 5.33 3.67 13.25
CA VAL A 25 5.33 3.58 14.73
C VAL A 25 4.05 2.94 15.28
N ARG A 26 2.97 2.87 14.48
CA ARG A 26 1.71 2.27 14.90
C ARG A 26 1.43 0.90 14.28
N GLY A 27 2.25 0.39 13.37
CA GLY A 27 2.03 -0.92 12.74
C GLY A 27 1.06 -0.90 11.55
N PHE A 28 0.82 0.28 10.95
CA PHE A 28 0.08 0.35 9.69
C PHE A 28 0.93 -0.23 8.55
N VAL A 29 0.31 -1.10 7.76
CA VAL A 29 0.93 -1.67 6.56
C VAL A 29 0.00 -1.45 5.38
N ALA A 30 0.54 -1.01 4.26
CA ALA A 30 -0.16 -1.03 2.97
C ALA A 30 0.88 -1.34 1.89
N LYS A 31 0.72 -2.49 1.23
CA LYS A 31 1.59 -2.90 0.11
C LYS A 31 0.77 -3.55 -0.99
N PRO A 32 1.08 -3.29 -2.27
CA PRO A 32 0.45 -4.00 -3.37
C PRO A 32 0.79 -5.49 -3.31
N GLU A 33 -0.10 -6.31 -3.87
CA GLU A 33 0.08 -7.75 -3.93
C GLU A 33 1.24 -8.14 -4.85
N THR A 34 2.08 -9.05 -4.36
CA THR A 34 3.07 -9.74 -5.19
C THR A 34 2.44 -11.03 -5.67
N LEU A 35 2.36 -11.19 -6.99
CA LEU A 35 1.85 -12.38 -7.64
C LEU A 35 2.88 -13.53 -7.56
N PRO A 36 2.47 -14.79 -7.77
CA PRO A 36 3.39 -15.93 -7.71
C PRO A 36 4.55 -15.87 -8.70
N ASP A 37 4.40 -15.12 -9.79
CA ASP A 37 5.43 -14.87 -10.80
C ASP A 37 6.45 -13.80 -10.38
N GLY A 38 6.28 -13.21 -9.18
CA GLY A 38 7.13 -12.13 -8.66
C GLY A 38 6.75 -10.73 -9.13
N SER A 39 5.78 -10.61 -10.06
CA SER A 39 5.28 -9.31 -10.50
C SER A 39 4.39 -8.67 -9.43
N VAL A 40 4.22 -7.35 -9.50
CA VAL A 40 3.42 -6.59 -8.52
C VAL A 40 2.12 -6.13 -9.15
N ASN A 41 1.00 -6.53 -8.56
CA ASN A 41 -0.32 -6.07 -8.94
C ASN A 41 -0.69 -4.80 -8.15
N LEU A 42 -0.53 -3.64 -8.77
CA LEU A 42 -0.92 -2.36 -8.15
C LEU A 42 -2.42 -2.22 -7.89
N MET A 43 -3.27 -3.07 -8.48
CA MET A 43 -4.73 -2.98 -8.32
C MET A 43 -5.24 -3.69 -7.06
N VAL A 44 -4.40 -4.49 -6.39
CA VAL A 44 -4.77 -5.24 -5.17
C VAL A 44 -3.77 -4.94 -4.08
N TRP A 45 -4.24 -4.60 -2.88
CA TRP A 45 -3.40 -4.17 -1.77
C TRP A 45 -3.66 -5.00 -0.52
N ARG A 46 -2.58 -5.43 0.13
CA ARG A 46 -2.60 -6.06 1.44
C ARG A 46 -2.36 -4.98 2.49
N CYS A 47 -3.43 -4.67 3.22
CA CYS A 47 -3.44 -3.61 4.22
C CYS A 47 -3.61 -4.20 5.63
N VAL A 48 -2.93 -3.61 6.61
CA VAL A 48 -3.08 -3.93 8.03
C VAL A 48 -3.36 -2.62 8.76
N ILE A 49 -4.48 -2.59 9.48
CA ILE A 49 -4.88 -1.47 10.32
C ILE A 49 -4.71 -1.93 11.78
N PRO A 50 -3.74 -1.38 12.52
CA PRO A 50 -3.56 -1.67 13.94
C PRO A 50 -4.72 -1.10 14.75
N GLY A 51 -5.08 -1.78 15.84
CA GLY A 51 -6.09 -1.29 16.78
C GLY A 51 -5.70 0.06 17.38
N LYS A 52 -6.69 0.90 17.67
CA LYS A 52 -6.45 2.20 18.31
C LYS A 52 -5.89 1.96 19.74
N PRO A 53 -4.80 2.64 20.13
CA PRO A 53 -4.29 2.54 21.50
C PRO A 53 -5.36 2.87 22.53
N GLY A 54 -5.42 2.09 23.62
CA GLY A 54 -6.37 2.30 24.71
C GLY A 54 -7.78 1.75 24.50
N VAL A 55 -8.08 1.20 23.32
CA VAL A 55 -9.34 0.48 23.07
C VAL A 55 -9.07 -1.00 23.27
N ARG A 56 -9.49 -1.57 24.41
CA ARG A 56 -9.44 -3.03 24.64
C ARG A 56 -10.52 -3.70 23.77
N LYS A 57 -10.23 -4.91 23.31
CA LYS A 57 -11.23 -5.79 22.68
C LYS A 57 -12.30 -6.17 23.68
#